data_AF-A0A6G1FS94-F1
#
_entry.id   AF-A0A6G1FS94-F1
#
_cell.length_a   1.000
_cell.length_b   1.000
_cell.length_c   1.000
_cell.angle_alpha   90.00
_cell.angle_beta   90.00
_cell.angle_gamma   90.00
#
_symmetry.space_group_name_H-M   'P 1'
#
loop_
_entity.id
_entity.type
_entity.pdbx_description
1 polymer ?
#
loop_
_entity_poly.entity_id
_entity_poly.type
_entity_poly.pdbx_seq_one_letter_code
_entity_poly.pdbx_strand_id
1 'polypeptide(L)'
;KRLNSLLLPIPYSNTTYEETITDPLISRLSFAVLWHDPPKSRNTSTTPSKPRMVGAIRCKLLPGSPPSSTPQTPQDLILYISTIGVLSPFRHHGLATHLLDAALRAAVALPSSLVERKQRVAAIRAHVWEANEEGLAWYAKRGFKVVGREEGYYQRLRPKGAVVVRR
;
A
#
# COMPACT_ATOMS: atom_id res chain seq x y z
N LYS A 1 -9.99 7.84 -4.36
CA LYS A 1 -9.68 9.19 -4.88
C LYS A 1 -9.58 10.26 -3.78
N ARG A 2 -10.69 10.67 -3.13
CA ARG A 2 -10.68 11.75 -2.11
C ARG A 2 -9.70 11.51 -0.95
N LEU A 3 -9.56 10.26 -0.48
CA LEU A 3 -8.63 9.93 0.58
C LEU A 3 -7.18 10.25 0.18
N ASN A 4 -6.72 9.77 -0.98
CA ASN A 4 -5.35 10.02 -1.44
C ASN A 4 -5.09 11.50 -1.70
N SER A 5 -6.06 12.27 -2.22
CA SER A 5 -5.87 13.72 -2.43
C SER A 5 -5.71 14.51 -1.13
N LEU A 6 -6.18 13.96 0.01
CA LEU A 6 -5.98 14.56 1.33
C LEU A 6 -4.66 14.11 1.98
N LEU A 7 -4.12 12.95 1.59
CA LEU A 7 -3.00 12.31 2.29
C LEU A 7 -1.67 12.42 1.54
N LEU A 8 -1.70 12.42 0.21
CA LEU A 8 -0.52 12.28 -0.62
C LEU A 8 -0.27 13.58 -1.38
N PRO A 9 0.98 14.07 -1.42
CA PRO A 9 1.32 15.34 -2.07
C PRO A 9 1.40 15.21 -3.60
N ILE A 10 1.15 14.01 -4.15
CA ILE A 10 1.13 13.74 -5.59
C ILE A 10 -0.26 13.26 -6.03
N PRO A 11 -0.74 13.73 -7.19
CA PRO A 11 -2.00 13.24 -7.73
C PRO A 11 -1.84 11.86 -8.35
N TYR A 12 -2.90 11.06 -8.26
CA TYR A 12 -3.02 9.76 -8.92
C TYR A 12 -4.06 9.84 -10.02
N SER A 13 -3.82 9.13 -11.13
CA SER A 13 -4.73 9.09 -12.28
C SER A 13 -6.04 8.36 -11.95
N ASN A 14 -7.11 8.67 -12.69
CA ASN A 14 -8.38 7.93 -12.57
C ASN A 14 -8.17 6.43 -12.88
N THR A 15 -7.37 6.11 -13.90
CA THR A 15 -7.00 4.74 -14.26
C THR A 15 -6.41 3.96 -13.09
N THR A 16 -5.60 4.59 -12.23
CA THR A 16 -5.06 3.90 -11.04
C THR A 16 -6.17 3.42 -10.11
N TYR A 17 -7.23 4.21 -9.94
CA TYR A 17 -8.37 3.85 -9.10
C TYR A 17 -9.29 2.83 -9.76
N GLU A 18 -9.54 2.97 -11.06
CA GLU A 18 -10.31 1.99 -11.84
C GLU A 18 -9.63 0.62 -11.80
N GLU A 19 -8.33 0.56 -12.08
CA GLU A 19 -7.50 -0.64 -12.02
C GLU A 19 -7.53 -1.28 -10.61
N THR A 20 -7.60 -0.48 -9.55
CA THR A 20 -7.69 -1.01 -8.17
C THR A 20 -8.98 -1.81 -7.93
N ILE A 21 -10.04 -1.52 -8.70
CA ILE A 21 -11.35 -2.17 -8.58
C ILE A 21 -11.46 -3.31 -9.60
N THR A 22 -10.97 -3.10 -10.82
CA THR A 22 -11.18 -4.04 -11.94
C THR A 22 -10.14 -5.14 -12.02
N ASP A 23 -8.89 -4.88 -11.59
CA ASP A 23 -7.83 -5.88 -11.61
C ASP A 23 -8.02 -6.87 -10.42
N PRO A 24 -8.17 -8.18 -10.68
CA PRO A 24 -8.41 -9.17 -9.63
C PRO A 24 -7.26 -9.34 -8.62
N LEU A 25 -6.01 -9.11 -9.05
CA LEU A 25 -4.84 -9.19 -8.18
C LEU A 25 -4.73 -7.93 -7.32
N ILE A 26 -4.83 -6.75 -7.94
CA ILE A 26 -4.71 -5.48 -7.21
C ILE A 26 -5.84 -5.31 -6.21
N SER A 27 -7.09 -5.63 -6.59
CA SER A 27 -8.23 -5.55 -5.68
C SER A 27 -8.09 -6.49 -4.48
N ARG A 28 -7.56 -7.70 -4.68
CA ARG A 28 -7.33 -8.68 -3.61
C ARG A 28 -6.17 -8.30 -2.67
N LEU A 29 -5.21 -7.51 -3.17
CA LEU A 29 -4.03 -7.07 -2.42
C LEU A 29 -4.19 -5.68 -1.78
N SER A 30 -5.28 -4.98 -2.09
CA SER A 30 -5.53 -3.60 -1.64
C SER A 30 -6.65 -3.56 -0.61
N PHE A 31 -6.48 -2.75 0.43
CA PHE A 31 -7.39 -2.72 1.57
C PHE A 31 -7.73 -1.28 1.97
N ALA A 32 -8.90 -1.09 2.55
CA ALA A 32 -9.35 0.17 3.12
C ALA A 32 -9.84 -0.03 4.56
N VAL A 33 -9.69 1.01 5.38
CA VAL A 33 -10.21 1.05 6.75
C VAL A 33 -11.50 1.86 6.76
N LEU A 34 -12.57 1.24 7.22
CA LEU A 34 -13.83 1.89 7.55
C LEU A 34 -13.92 2.08 9.06
N TRP A 35 -14.15 3.32 9.48
CA TRP A 35 -14.31 3.71 10.88
C TRP A 35 -15.79 3.93 11.19
N HIS A 36 -16.23 3.34 12.30
CA HIS A 36 -17.57 3.53 12.85
C HIS A 36 -17.46 4.32 14.14
N ASP A 37 -18.24 5.39 14.25
CA ASP A 37 -18.34 6.12 15.51
C ASP A 37 -19.10 5.25 16.54
N PRO A 38 -18.74 5.35 17.84
CA PRO A 38 -19.48 4.65 18.87
C PRO A 38 -20.96 5.08 18.87
N PRO A 39 -21.89 4.17 19.20
CA PRO A 39 -23.30 4.52 19.27
C PRO A 39 -23.49 5.65 20.29
N LYS A 40 -24.11 6.75 19.85
CA LYS A 40 -24.55 7.82 20.75
C LYS A 40 -25.70 7.25 21.61
N SER A 41 -25.65 7.54 22.91
CA SER A 41 -26.53 7.07 24.01
C SER A 41 -27.89 6.44 23.63
N ARG A 42 -28.24 5.36 24.35
CA ARG A 42 -29.43 4.48 24.24
C ARG A 42 -30.81 5.18 24.20
N ASN A 43 -30.90 6.49 24.45
CA ASN A 43 -32.17 7.22 24.58
C ASN A 43 -32.53 8.08 23.36
N THR A 44 -31.71 8.11 22.31
CA THR A 44 -32.08 8.75 21.04
C THR A 44 -32.18 7.70 19.96
N SER A 45 -33.32 7.63 19.27
CA SER A 45 -33.57 6.81 18.08
C SER A 45 -32.77 7.32 16.87
N THR A 46 -31.46 7.49 17.04
CA THR A 46 -30.56 7.97 16.00
C THR A 46 -30.04 6.80 15.20
N THR A 47 -30.29 6.84 13.90
CA THR A 47 -29.74 5.91 12.91
C THR A 47 -28.21 5.84 13.06
N PRO A 48 -27.61 4.63 12.92
CA PRO A 48 -26.17 4.49 13.02
C PRO A 48 -25.48 5.36 11.97
N SER A 49 -24.47 6.14 12.40
CA SER A 49 -23.73 7.01 11.49
C SER A 49 -23.05 6.18 10.39
N LYS A 50 -23.15 6.64 9.14
CA LYS A 50 -22.48 6.01 8.00
C LYS A 50 -20.97 5.85 8.26
N PRO A 51 -20.38 4.66 8.05
CA PRO A 51 -18.94 4.48 8.23
C PRO A 51 -18.12 5.40 7.32
N ARG A 52 -17.00 5.88 7.86
CA ARG A 52 -16.08 6.76 7.15
C ARG A 52 -14.85 5.99 6.71
N MET A 53 -14.42 6.16 5.46
CA MET A 53 -13.13 5.62 5.02
C MET A 53 -12.01 6.52 5.55
N VAL A 54 -11.16 5.97 6.41
CA VAL A 54 -10.12 6.74 7.14
C VAL A 54 -8.70 6.37 6.76
N GLY A 55 -8.51 5.28 6.03
CA GLY A 55 -7.19 4.84 5.58
C GLY A 55 -7.29 3.82 4.46
N ALA A 56 -6.21 3.65 3.72
CA ALA A 56 -6.11 2.65 2.67
C ALA A 56 -4.65 2.27 2.38
N ILE A 57 -4.48 1.06 1.84
CA ILE A 57 -3.27 0.58 1.20
C ILE A 57 -3.63 0.06 -0.19
N ARG A 58 -2.79 0.39 -1.17
CA ARG A 58 -2.87 -0.16 -2.52
C ARG A 58 -1.58 -0.90 -2.82
N CYS A 59 -1.71 -2.16 -3.22
CA CYS A 59 -0.57 -2.99 -3.58
C CYS A 59 -0.76 -3.62 -4.97
N LYS A 60 0.35 -3.92 -5.63
CA LYS A 60 0.38 -4.71 -6.87
C LYS A 60 1.62 -5.60 -6.92
N LEU A 61 1.60 -6.65 -7.71
CA LEU A 61 2.76 -7.51 -7.89
C LEU A 61 3.67 -6.95 -8.99
N LEU A 62 4.98 -7.02 -8.77
CA LEU A 62 6.01 -6.69 -9.75
C LEU A 62 6.98 -7.88 -9.87
N PRO A 63 7.64 -8.07 -11.03
CA PRO A 63 8.76 -8.99 -11.14
C PRO A 63 9.90 -8.59 -10.18
N GLY A 64 10.48 -9.57 -9.48
CA GLY A 64 11.49 -9.33 -8.44
C GLY A 64 12.91 -9.11 -8.93
N SER A 65 13.18 -9.42 -10.19
CA SER A 65 14.44 -9.13 -10.89
C SER A 65 14.14 -8.88 -12.37
N PRO A 66 14.96 -8.11 -13.09
CA PRO A 66 14.87 -8.08 -14.55
C PRO A 66 15.06 -9.50 -15.10
N PRO A 67 14.49 -9.82 -16.28
CA PRO A 67 14.63 -11.14 -16.87
C PRO A 67 16.10 -11.50 -17.04
N SER A 68 16.57 -12.48 -16.26
CA SER A 68 17.86 -13.11 -16.50
C SER A 68 17.82 -13.80 -17.85
N SER A 69 18.90 -13.72 -18.62
CA SER A 69 19.08 -14.40 -19.92
C SER A 69 19.00 -15.94 -19.84
N THR A 70 18.90 -16.52 -18.64
CA THR A 70 18.66 -17.93 -18.39
C THR A 70 17.15 -18.23 -18.24
N PRO A 71 16.52 -18.99 -19.15
CA PRO A 71 15.06 -19.21 -19.18
C PRO A 71 14.48 -20.17 -18.14
N GLN A 72 15.22 -20.58 -17.11
CA GLN A 72 14.87 -21.78 -16.33
C GLN A 72 14.42 -21.56 -14.88
N THR A 73 14.62 -20.37 -14.29
CA THR A 73 14.16 -20.06 -12.94
C THR A 73 12.93 -19.14 -12.94
N PRO A 74 11.79 -19.59 -12.38
CA PRO A 74 10.63 -18.73 -12.10
C PRO A 74 11.07 -17.50 -11.32
N GLN A 75 10.69 -16.33 -11.80
CA GLN A 75 11.05 -15.08 -11.12
C GLN A 75 10.18 -14.89 -9.88
N ASP A 76 10.82 -14.73 -8.73
CA ASP A 76 10.16 -14.31 -7.50
C ASP A 76 9.45 -12.96 -7.71
N LEU A 77 8.30 -12.76 -7.06
CA LEU A 77 7.48 -11.56 -7.14
C LEU A 77 7.76 -10.62 -5.96
N ILE A 78 7.56 -9.32 -6.19
CA ILE A 78 7.59 -8.28 -5.17
C ILE A 78 6.19 -7.70 -5.00
N LEU A 79 5.70 -7.67 -3.76
CA LEU A 79 4.53 -6.89 -3.40
C LEU A 79 4.92 -5.41 -3.35
N TYR A 80 4.46 -4.62 -4.31
CA TYR A 80 4.76 -3.20 -4.38
C TYR A 80 3.64 -2.37 -3.75
N ILE A 81 3.96 -1.64 -2.68
CA ILE A 81 3.05 -0.68 -2.05
C ILE A 81 3.03 0.58 -2.91
N SER A 82 1.94 0.77 -3.64
CA SER A 82 1.74 1.96 -4.49
C SER A 82 1.28 3.18 -3.68
N THR A 83 0.47 2.94 -2.64
CA THR A 83 0.01 3.96 -1.70
C THR A 83 -0.25 3.33 -0.35
N ILE A 84 0.06 4.04 0.73
CA ILE A 84 -0.44 3.75 2.07
C ILE A 84 -0.69 5.08 2.80
N GLY A 85 -1.79 5.17 3.53
CA GLY A 85 -2.05 6.36 4.32
C GLY A 85 -3.29 6.25 5.19
N VAL A 86 -3.29 7.03 6.27
CA VAL A 86 -4.38 7.15 7.24
C VAL A 86 -4.58 8.63 7.56
N LEU A 87 -5.83 9.07 7.63
CA LEU A 87 -6.20 10.43 8.03
C LEU A 87 -5.62 10.76 9.40
N SER A 88 -5.08 11.98 9.56
CA SER A 88 -4.36 12.42 10.77
C SER A 88 -5.07 12.09 12.09
N PRO A 89 -6.40 12.32 12.24
CA PRO A 89 -7.11 12.03 13.49
C PRO A 89 -7.14 10.55 13.88
N PHE A 90 -6.88 9.65 12.92
CA PHE A 90 -6.92 8.20 13.10
C PHE A 90 -5.50 7.59 13.07
N ARG A 91 -4.45 8.41 12.98
CA ARG A 91 -3.08 7.95 13.21
C ARG A 91 -2.92 7.48 14.66
N HIS A 92 -1.84 6.75 14.94
CA HIS A 92 -1.54 6.15 16.25
C HIS A 92 -2.50 5.05 16.75
N HIS A 93 -3.56 4.72 16.00
CA HIS A 93 -4.46 3.59 16.29
C HIS A 93 -4.02 2.27 15.63
N GLY A 94 -2.76 2.18 15.17
CA GLY A 94 -2.24 0.97 14.51
C GLY A 94 -2.79 0.66 13.11
N LEU A 95 -3.71 1.48 12.58
CA LEU A 95 -4.45 1.21 11.34
C LEU A 95 -3.55 0.96 10.11
N ALA A 96 -2.49 1.75 9.93
CA ALA A 96 -1.54 1.54 8.83
C ALA A 96 -0.79 0.21 8.96
N THR A 97 -0.48 -0.25 10.19
CA THR A 97 0.12 -1.56 10.42
C THR A 97 -0.86 -2.67 10.04
N HIS A 98 -2.12 -2.56 10.48
CA HIS A 98 -3.15 -3.55 10.11
C HIS A 98 -3.37 -3.65 8.59
N LEU A 99 -3.34 -2.52 7.89
CA LEU A 99 -3.39 -2.48 6.43
C LEU A 99 -2.20 -3.21 5.79
N LEU A 100 -0.98 -2.94 6.27
CA LEU A 100 0.23 -3.62 5.79
C LEU A 100 0.15 -5.13 6.01
N ASP A 101 -0.26 -5.57 7.22
CA ASP A 101 -0.35 -6.98 7.56
C ASP A 101 -1.46 -7.69 6.76
N ALA A 102 -2.57 -7.00 6.49
CA ALA A 102 -3.63 -7.53 5.63
C ALA A 102 -3.12 -7.75 4.20
N ALA A 103 -2.41 -6.78 3.63
CA ALA A 103 -1.81 -6.92 2.29
C ALA A 103 -0.79 -8.06 2.22
N LEU A 104 0.04 -8.22 3.25
CA LEU A 104 1.00 -9.32 3.35
C LEU A 104 0.34 -10.68 3.43
N ARG A 105 -0.68 -10.84 4.31
CA ARG A 105 -1.44 -12.09 4.40
C ARG A 105 -2.12 -12.43 3.08
N ALA A 106 -2.71 -11.44 2.41
CA ALA A 106 -3.33 -11.63 1.11
C ALA A 106 -2.33 -12.06 0.03
N ALA A 107 -1.13 -11.48 0.04
CA ALA A 107 -0.06 -11.83 -0.90
C ALA A 107 0.47 -13.26 -0.71
N VAL A 108 0.61 -13.71 0.53
CA VAL A 108 1.02 -15.09 0.85
C VAL A 108 -0.09 -16.09 0.52
N ALA A 109 -1.35 -15.69 0.65
CA ALA A 109 -2.53 -16.53 0.38
C ALA A 109 -3.03 -16.46 -1.07
N LEU A 110 -2.22 -15.97 -2.02
CA LEU A 110 -2.63 -15.90 -3.41
C LEU A 110 -2.84 -17.32 -4.00
N PRO A 111 -3.99 -17.57 -4.66
CA PRO A 111 -4.24 -18.86 -5.29
C PRO A 111 -3.39 -19.03 -6.55
N SER A 112 -3.02 -20.28 -6.87
CA SER A 112 -2.26 -20.61 -8.08
C SER A 112 -2.99 -20.32 -9.40
N SER A 113 -4.26 -19.89 -9.35
CA SER A 113 -5.00 -19.40 -10.52
C SER A 113 -4.68 -17.95 -10.86
N LEU A 114 -4.10 -17.19 -9.92
CA LEU A 114 -3.74 -15.78 -10.11
C LEU A 114 -2.24 -15.55 -10.21
N VAL A 115 -1.43 -16.54 -9.82
CA VAL A 115 0.03 -16.50 -9.84
C VAL A 115 0.54 -17.86 -10.32
N GLU A 116 1.58 -17.88 -11.16
CA GLU A 116 2.13 -19.13 -11.68
C GLU A 116 2.61 -20.04 -10.54
N ARG A 117 2.43 -21.37 -10.66
CA ARG A 117 2.69 -22.34 -9.57
C ARG A 117 4.08 -22.28 -8.94
N LYS A 118 5.07 -21.73 -9.64
CA LYS A 118 6.44 -21.62 -9.14
C LYS A 118 6.84 -20.20 -8.72
N GLN A 119 5.96 -19.21 -8.90
CA GLN A 119 6.17 -17.86 -8.42
C GLN A 119 5.70 -17.75 -6.98
N ARG A 120 6.46 -17.00 -6.17
CA ARG A 120 6.09 -16.63 -4.80
C ARG A 120 6.36 -15.16 -4.58
N VAL A 121 5.64 -14.55 -3.64
CA VAL A 121 5.94 -13.19 -3.19
C VAL A 121 7.10 -13.25 -2.21
N ALA A 122 8.30 -12.90 -2.68
CA ALA A 122 9.54 -13.04 -1.90
C ALA A 122 9.92 -11.78 -1.12
N ALA A 123 9.32 -10.63 -1.46
CA ALA A 123 9.59 -9.38 -0.77
C ALA A 123 8.43 -8.38 -0.92
N ILE A 124 8.44 -7.36 -0.08
CA ILE A 124 7.58 -6.18 -0.20
C ILE A 124 8.45 -4.93 -0.38
N ARG A 125 8.02 -4.00 -1.24
CA ARG A 125 8.79 -2.79 -1.58
C ARG A 125 7.89 -1.56 -1.63
N ALA A 126 8.46 -0.40 -1.29
CA ALA A 126 7.84 0.90 -1.51
C ALA A 126 8.88 1.94 -1.96
N HIS A 127 8.40 2.95 -2.67
CA HIS A 127 9.12 4.20 -2.87
C HIS A 127 8.57 5.22 -1.87
N VAL A 128 9.45 5.82 -1.09
CA VAL A 128 9.11 6.82 -0.08
C VAL A 128 9.79 8.11 -0.47
N TRP A 129 9.05 9.22 -0.48
CA TRP A 129 9.64 10.53 -0.73
C TRP A 129 10.76 10.81 0.28
N GLU A 130 11.92 11.26 -0.19
CA GLU A 130 13.11 11.37 0.66
C GLU A 130 12.96 12.34 1.83
N ALA A 131 12.12 13.37 1.68
CA ALA A 131 11.79 14.31 2.76
C ALA A 131 10.67 13.82 3.69
N ASN A 132 10.09 12.63 3.44
CA ASN A 132 9.08 12.04 4.31
C ASN A 132 9.74 11.22 5.43
N GLU A 133 10.37 11.91 6.38
CA GLU A 133 11.07 11.31 7.51
C GLU A 133 10.13 10.44 8.38
N GLU A 134 8.88 10.88 8.60
CA GLU A 134 7.86 10.11 9.33
C GLU A 134 7.61 8.77 8.65
N GLY A 135 7.43 8.77 7.33
CA GLY A 135 7.23 7.56 6.52
C GLY A 135 8.44 6.63 6.57
N LEU A 136 9.65 7.17 6.39
CA LEU A 136 10.89 6.38 6.45
C LEU A 136 11.06 5.70 7.82
N ALA A 137 10.87 6.45 8.91
CA ALA A 137 10.92 5.91 10.26
C ALA A 137 9.82 4.87 10.50
N TRP A 138 8.62 5.08 9.96
CA TRP A 138 7.50 4.14 10.05
C TRP A 138 7.82 2.80 9.38
N TYR A 139 8.42 2.83 8.18
CA TYR A 139 8.86 1.63 7.46
C TYR A 139 10.01 0.93 8.19
N ALA A 140 11.03 1.67 8.65
CA ALA A 140 12.18 1.12 9.37
C ALA A 140 11.76 0.37 10.64
N LYS A 141 10.84 0.94 11.44
CA LYS A 141 10.27 0.28 12.63
C LYS A 141 9.53 -1.03 12.33
N ARG A 142 9.19 -1.29 11.07
CA ARG A 142 8.49 -2.50 10.59
C ARG A 142 9.41 -3.46 9.83
N GLY A 143 10.72 -3.28 9.98
CA GLY A 143 11.75 -4.17 9.44
C GLY A 143 12.15 -3.88 8.00
N PHE A 144 11.63 -2.82 7.37
CA PHE A 144 12.08 -2.43 6.05
C PHE A 144 13.50 -1.86 6.12
N LYS A 145 14.30 -2.17 5.11
CA LYS A 145 15.65 -1.65 4.90
C LYS A 145 15.67 -0.76 3.65
N VAL A 146 16.49 0.27 3.69
CA VAL A 146 16.78 1.08 2.50
C VAL A 146 17.65 0.25 1.56
N VAL A 147 17.21 0.07 0.32
CA VAL A 147 17.91 -0.72 -0.71
C VAL A 147 18.32 0.12 -1.92
N GLY A 148 17.97 1.39 -1.96
CA GLY A 148 18.34 2.28 -3.04
C GLY A 148 17.76 3.68 -2.89
N ARG A 149 18.18 4.57 -3.78
CA ARG A 149 17.63 5.91 -3.97
C ARG A 149 17.46 6.16 -5.47
N GLU A 150 16.37 6.81 -5.84
CA GLU A 150 16.06 7.16 -7.23
C GLU A 150 15.87 8.68 -7.31
N GLU A 151 16.83 9.36 -7.93
CA GLU A 151 16.73 10.80 -8.18
C GLU A 151 15.65 11.11 -9.21
N GLY A 152 15.00 12.26 -9.07
CA GLY A 152 13.98 12.69 -10.03
C GLY A 152 12.67 11.89 -10.01
N TYR A 153 12.51 10.90 -9.13
CA TYR A 153 11.33 10.02 -9.07
C TYR A 153 10.02 10.80 -8.92
N TYR A 154 9.95 11.72 -7.94
CA TYR A 154 8.79 12.55 -7.69
C TYR A 154 8.92 13.91 -8.40
N GLN A 155 8.52 13.96 -9.67
CA GLN A 155 8.65 15.15 -10.52
C GLN A 155 8.08 16.45 -9.91
N ARG A 156 6.99 16.32 -9.15
CA ARG A 156 6.24 17.44 -8.56
C ARG A 156 6.67 17.81 -7.14
N LEU A 157 7.57 17.05 -6.51
CA LEU A 157 8.03 17.31 -5.14
C LEU A 157 9.41 17.98 -5.14
N ARG A 158 9.74 18.68 -4.06
CA ARG A 158 11.07 19.25 -3.82
C ARG A 158 11.48 18.93 -2.38
N PRO A 159 12.53 18.13 -2.17
CA PRO A 159 13.43 17.54 -3.18
C PRO A 159 12.72 16.41 -3.98
N LYS A 160 13.29 15.95 -5.11
CA LYS A 160 12.58 15.06 -6.08
C LYS A 160 12.83 13.57 -5.85
N GLY A 161 13.76 13.21 -4.99
CA GLY A 161 14.23 11.85 -4.81
C GLY A 161 13.24 10.94 -4.09
N ALA A 162 13.30 9.66 -4.42
CA ALA A 162 12.65 8.59 -3.68
C ALA A 162 13.71 7.71 -3.01
N VAL A 163 13.45 7.32 -1.77
CA VAL A 163 14.16 6.25 -1.08
C VAL A 163 13.39 4.96 -1.31
N VAL A 164 14.09 3.94 -1.81
CA VAL A 164 13.52 2.61 -2.03
C VAL A 164 13.70 1.78 -0.78
N VAL A 165 12.59 1.32 -0.20
CA VAL A 165 12.59 0.48 1.01
C VAL A 165 12.04 -0.91 0.69
N ARG A 166 12.66 -1.95 1.26
CA ARG A 166 12.30 -3.36 1.05
C ARG A 166 12.30 -4.16 2.35
N ARG A 167 11.41 -5.13 2.46
CA ARG A 167 11.39 -6.18 3.50
C ARG A 167 11.20 -7.55 2.88
#